data_AF-A0A2W7RL86-F1
#
_entry.id   AF-A0A2W7RL86-F1
#
_cell.length_a   1.000
_cell.length_b   1.000
_cell.length_c   1.000
_cell.angle_alpha   90.00
_cell.angle_beta   90.00
_cell.angle_gamma   90.00
#
_symmetry.space_group_name_H-M   'P 1'
#
loop_
_entity.id
_entity.type
_entity.pdbx_description
1 polymer ?
#
loop_
_entity_poly.entity_id
_entity_poly.type
_entity_poly.pdbx_seq_one_letter_code
_entity_poly.pdbx_strand_id
1 'polypeptide(L)'
;MNNITRYISMILGLLLAFLLSPGISYSQIPQNTPQPTGPIDFSETSNVIIYVVIPGVILIVFLIFRKRILRAMQERRDRIRKEK
;
A
#
# COMPACT_ATOMS: atom_id res chain seq x y z
N MET A 1 13.79 22.62 34.81
CA MET A 1 12.91 21.46 34.54
C MET A 1 13.80 20.23 34.46
N ASN A 2 13.66 19.30 35.40
CA ASN A 2 14.60 18.18 35.52
C ASN A 2 14.41 17.22 34.36
N ASN A 3 15.48 16.60 33.87
CA ASN A 3 15.40 15.68 32.73
C ASN A 3 14.37 14.55 32.98
N ILE A 4 14.24 14.12 34.23
CA ILE A 4 13.26 13.14 34.69
C ILE A 4 11.81 13.58 34.45
N THR A 5 11.46 14.83 34.75
CA THR A 5 10.07 15.30 34.55
C THR A 5 9.69 15.41 33.08
N ARG A 6 10.68 15.59 32.19
CA ARG A 6 10.48 15.57 30.73
C ARG A 6 10.21 14.15 30.20
N TYR A 7 10.90 13.14 30.74
CA TYR A 7 10.64 11.75 30.35
C TYR A 7 9.28 11.25 30.84
N ILE A 8 8.91 11.61 32.07
CA ILE A 8 7.60 11.26 32.63
C ILE A 8 6.47 11.87 31.79
N SER A 9 6.56 13.14 31.40
CA SER A 9 5.54 13.77 30.57
C SER A 9 5.46 13.17 29.17
N MET A 10 6.61 12.79 28.58
CA MET A 10 6.65 12.13 27.27
C MET A 10 6.00 10.74 27.30
N ILE A 11 6.30 9.94 28.33
CA ILE A 11 5.72 8.60 28.51
C ILE A 11 4.21 8.70 28.74
N LEU A 12 3.77 9.65 29.57
CA LEU A 12 2.36 9.87 29.84
C LEU A 12 1.59 10.30 28.58
N GLY A 13 2.19 11.16 27.74
CA GLY A 13 1.61 11.55 26.46
C GLY A 13 1.47 10.38 25.48
N LEU A 14 2.49 9.52 25.40
CA LEU A 14 2.46 8.31 24.56
C LEU A 14 1.41 7.30 25.04
N LEU A 15 1.30 7.09 26.37
CA LEU A 15 0.29 6.22 26.97
C LEU A 15 -1.13 6.72 26.67
N LEU A 16 -1.36 8.02 26.79
CA LEU A 16 -2.66 8.63 26.50
C LEU A 16 -3.03 8.50 25.01
N ALA A 17 -2.07 8.73 24.10
CA ALA A 17 -2.28 8.54 22.67
C ALA A 17 -2.61 7.07 22.33
N PHE A 18 -1.94 6.11 22.96
CA PHE A 18 -2.19 4.69 22.78
C PHE A 18 -3.60 4.28 23.27
N LEU A 19 -3.99 4.76 24.46
CA LEU A 19 -5.29 4.47 25.07
C LEU A 19 -6.47 5.06 24.29
N LEU A 20 -6.28 6.19 23.59
CA LEU A 20 -7.33 6.84 22.80
C LEU A 20 -7.47 6.28 21.38
N SER A 21 -6.50 5.50 20.89
CA SER A 21 -6.53 4.94 19.53
C SER A 21 -7.69 3.95 19.24
N PRO A 22 -8.12 3.07 20.16
CA PRO A 22 -9.14 2.07 19.84
C PRO A 22 -10.56 2.68 19.83
N GLY A 23 -10.84 3.66 20.70
CA GLY A 23 -12.17 4.24 20.87
C GLY A 23 -12.66 5.05 19.67
N ILE A 24 -11.74 5.65 18.90
CA ILE A 24 -12.06 6.43 17.70
C ILE A 24 -12.43 5.50 16.53
N SER A 25 -11.96 4.25 16.53
CA SER A 25 -12.19 3.30 15.43
C SER A 25 -13.59 2.67 15.49
N TYR A 26 -14.12 2.41 16.69
CA TYR A 26 -15.43 1.77 16.87
C TYR A 26 -16.62 2.74 16.76
N SER A 27 -16.43 4.04 17.00
CA SER A 27 -17.50 5.05 16.91
C SER A 27 -17.77 5.55 15.48
N GLN A 28 -16.89 5.21 14.53
CA GLN A 28 -17.02 5.57 13.13
C GLN A 28 -17.72 4.49 12.30
N ILE A 29 -18.45 3.56 12.91
CA ILE A 29 -19.25 2.58 12.18
C ILE A 29 -20.66 3.16 11.98
N PRO A 30 -20.96 3.80 10.84
CA PRO A 30 -22.29 4.31 10.55
C PRO A 30 -23.34 3.19 10.61
N GLN A 31 -24.33 3.37 11.49
CA GLN A 31 -25.38 2.37 11.75
C GLN A 31 -26.38 2.19 10.58
N ASN A 32 -26.50 3.19 9.70
CA ASN A 32 -27.50 3.24 8.63
C ASN A 32 -26.91 3.31 7.22
N THR A 33 -25.60 3.10 7.06
CA THR A 33 -25.00 2.92 5.73
C THR A 33 -25.02 1.44 5.36
N PRO A 34 -25.17 1.11 4.07
CA PRO A 34 -24.98 -0.26 3.62
C PRO A 34 -23.62 -0.75 4.13
N GLN A 35 -23.66 -1.84 4.89
CA GLN A 35 -22.44 -2.48 5.36
C GLN A 35 -21.65 -2.94 4.14
N PRO A 36 -20.30 -2.91 4.19
CA PRO A 36 -19.51 -3.45 3.11
C PRO A 36 -19.99 -4.87 2.81
N THR A 37 -20.15 -5.18 1.53
CA THR A 37 -20.48 -6.52 1.05
C THR A 37 -19.59 -7.52 1.76
N GLY A 38 -20.13 -8.69 2.11
CA GLY A 38 -19.37 -9.77 2.77
C GLY A 38 -18.12 -10.18 1.97
N PRO A 39 -17.40 -11.23 2.42
CA PRO A 39 -16.23 -11.71 1.70
C PRO A 39 -16.47 -11.81 0.19
N ILE A 40 -15.52 -11.34 -0.63
CA ILE A 40 -15.65 -11.37 -2.09
C ILE A 40 -15.86 -12.82 -2.51
N ASP A 41 -16.98 -13.09 -3.19
CA ASP A 41 -17.27 -14.41 -3.70
C ASP A 41 -16.52 -14.66 -5.02
N PHE A 42 -15.56 -15.57 -5.00
CA PHE A 42 -14.79 -15.96 -6.17
C PHE A 42 -15.48 -17.03 -7.04
N SER A 43 -16.67 -17.49 -6.67
CA SER A 43 -17.50 -18.33 -7.54
C SER A 43 -18.05 -17.54 -8.73
N GLU A 44 -18.25 -16.23 -8.55
CA GLU A 44 -18.67 -15.32 -9.62
C GLU A 44 -17.52 -14.99 -10.56
N THR A 45 -17.73 -15.22 -11.86
CA THR A 45 -16.73 -14.95 -12.89
C THR A 45 -16.32 -13.47 -12.95
N SER A 46 -17.25 -12.55 -12.70
CA SER A 46 -16.99 -11.10 -12.61
C SER A 46 -15.93 -10.78 -11.55
N ASN A 47 -16.06 -11.35 -10.36
CA ASN A 47 -15.16 -11.09 -9.24
C ASN A 47 -13.76 -11.65 -9.54
N VAL A 48 -13.67 -12.84 -10.12
CA VAL A 48 -12.38 -13.41 -10.56
C VAL A 48 -11.72 -12.51 -11.62
N ILE A 49 -12.48 -12.02 -12.60
CA ILE A 49 -11.94 -11.15 -13.64
C ILE A 49 -11.39 -9.85 -13.03
N ILE A 50 -12.17 -9.19 -12.18
CA ILE A 50 -11.82 -7.88 -11.62
C ILE A 50 -10.64 -7.99 -10.66
N TYR A 51 -10.68 -8.96 -9.73
CA TYR A 51 -9.73 -9.03 -8.63
C TYR A 51 -8.48 -9.87 -8.93
N VAL A 52 -8.50 -10.71 -9.98
CA VAL A 52 -7.36 -11.58 -10.32
C VAL A 52 -6.86 -11.32 -11.72
N VAL A 53 -7.73 -11.37 -12.73
CA VAL A 53 -7.30 -11.32 -14.14
C VAL A 53 -6.76 -9.95 -14.51
N ILE A 54 -7.49 -8.86 -14.20
CA ILE A 54 -7.05 -7.49 -14.53
C ILE A 54 -5.68 -7.18 -13.88
N PRO A 55 -5.47 -7.38 -12.56
CA PRO A 55 -4.15 -7.19 -11.95
C PRO A 55 -3.06 -8.06 -12.58
N GLY A 56 -3.37 -9.32 -12.92
CA GLY A 56 -2.44 -10.23 -13.58
C GLY A 56 -2.01 -9.73 -14.96
N VAL A 57 -2.95 -9.25 -15.77
CA VAL A 57 -2.66 -8.69 -17.11
C VAL A 57 -1.80 -7.43 -16.99
N ILE A 58 -2.12 -6.52 -16.06
CA ILE A 58 -1.32 -5.31 -15.82
C ILE A 58 0.12 -5.68 -15.47
N LEU A 59 0.34 -6.67 -14.59
CA LEU A 59 1.66 -7.16 -14.25
C LEU A 59 2.41 -7.73 -15.45
N ILE A 60 1.76 -8.56 -16.27
CA ILE A 60 2.37 -9.15 -17.47
C ILE A 60 2.81 -8.05 -18.45
N VAL A 61 1.92 -7.09 -18.74
CA VAL A 61 2.21 -5.97 -19.65
C VAL A 61 3.36 -5.12 -19.10
N PHE A 62 3.34 -4.81 -17.80
CA PHE A 62 4.40 -4.08 -17.14
C PHE A 62 5.76 -4.78 -17.26
N LEU A 63 5.82 -6.10 -17.05
CA LEU A 63 7.06 -6.87 -17.16
C LEU A 63 7.61 -6.88 -18.59
N ILE A 64 6.74 -7.01 -19.60
CA ILE A 64 7.14 -6.94 -21.01
C ILE A 64 7.72 -5.55 -21.32
N PHE A 65 7.04 -4.49 -20.90
CA PHE A 65 7.48 -3.12 -21.11
C PHE A 65 8.81 -2.83 -20.40
N ARG A 66 8.95 -3.26 -19.14
CA ARG A 66 10.18 -3.13 -18.35
C ARG A 66 11.38 -3.77 -19.05
N LYS A 67 11.22 -4.97 -19.61
CA LYS A 67 12.30 -5.64 -20.36
C LYS A 67 12.73 -4.83 -21.58
N ARG A 68 11.80 -4.21 -22.31
CA ARG A 68 12.11 -3.37 -23.49
C ARG A 68 12.88 -2.11 -23.10
N ILE A 69 12.46 -1.41 -22.05
CA ILE A 69 13.16 -0.21 -21.57
C ILE A 69 14.59 -0.54 -21.13
N LEU A 70 14.77 -1.62 -20.37
CA LEU A 70 16.10 -2.01 -19.89
C LEU A 70 17.06 -2.32 -21.04
N ARG A 71 16.58 -3.00 -22.09
CA ARG A 71 17.38 -3.25 -23.30
C ARG A 71 17.77 -1.95 -24.01
N ALA A 72 16.81 -1.04 -24.23
CA ALA A 72 17.09 0.25 -24.87
C ALA A 72 18.10 1.11 -24.07
N MET A 73 18.02 1.07 -22.74
CA MET A 73 18.98 1.76 -21.87
C MET A 73 20.38 1.13 -21.93
N GLN A 74 20.48 -0.20 -21.99
CA GLN A 74 21.76 -0.91 -22.14
C GLN A 74 22.42 -0.58 -23.47
N GLU A 75 21.68 -0.65 -24.58
CA GLU A 75 22.20 -0.30 -25.90
C GLU A 75 22.73 1.14 -25.96
N ARG A 76 22.04 2.10 -25.32
CA ARG A 76 22.49 3.49 -25.24
C ARG A 76 23.80 3.63 -24.45
N ARG A 77 23.96 2.89 -23.36
CA ARG A 77 25.20 2.89 -22.56
C ARG A 77 26.37 2.28 -23.32
N ASP A 78 26.14 1.20 -24.05
CA ASP A 78 27.18 0.53 -24.84
C ASP A 78 27.69 1.41 -26.00
N ARG A 79 26.81 2.19 -26.64
CA ARG A 79 27.23 3.18 -27.66
C ARG A 79 28.14 4.26 -27.07
N ILE A 80 27.74 4.88 -25.96
CA ILE A 80 28.55 5.90 -25.27
C ILE A 80 29.91 5.33 -24.83
N ARG A 81 29.97 4.06 -24.42
CA ARG A 81 31.23 3.39 -24.04
C ARG A 81 32.15 3.13 -25.23
N LYS A 82 31.59 2.85 -26.42
CA LYS A 82 32.39 2.64 -27.65
C LYS A 82 32.91 3.94 -28.26
N GLU A 83 32.25 5.07 -27.97
CA GLU A 83 32.63 6.40 -28.45
C GLU A 83 33.66 7.12 -27.55
N LYS A 84 33.97 6.56 -26.37
CA LYS A 84 35.06 6.99 -25.48
C LYS A 84 36.32 6.16 -25.69
#